data_AF-A0A938MC60-F1
#
_entry.id   AF-A0A938MC60-F1
#
_cell.length_a   1.000
_cell.length_b   1.000
_cell.length_c   1.000
_cell.angle_alpha   90.00
_cell.angle_beta   90.00
_cell.angle_gamma   90.00
#
_symmetry.space_group_name_H-M   'P 1'
#
loop_
_entity.id
_entity.type
_entity.pdbx_description
1 polymer ?
#
loop_
_entity_poly.entity_id
_entity_poly.type
_entity_poly.pdbx_seq_one_letter_code
_entity_poly.pdbx_strand_id
1 'polypeptide(L)'
;MNNGSRNPPNGGPDLTTKQQAVLAAGKLRRLFYARFKPEYITDSLQRRRGECIRCGACCKLMYACPFLNNGNGVTYTCVKHPKHFVTCRIFPVDESDLRDRDIIAPERKCGFHFEPDGRRRKHRSPR
;
A
#
# COMPACT_ATOMS: atom_id res chain seq x y z
N MET A 1 -4.54 33.49 -15.81
CA MET A 1 -5.15 33.60 -14.47
C MET A 1 -4.94 32.29 -13.73
N ASN A 2 -4.08 32.31 -12.70
CA ASN A 2 -3.68 31.15 -11.91
C ASN A 2 -4.84 30.64 -11.05
N ASN A 3 -5.32 29.43 -11.31
CA ASN A 3 -6.26 28.77 -10.40
C ASN A 3 -5.43 27.97 -9.39
N GLY A 4 -5.06 28.64 -8.30
CA GLY A 4 -4.33 28.05 -7.19
C GLY A 4 -5.16 26.98 -6.49
N SER A 5 -4.81 25.72 -6.70
CA SER A 5 -5.22 24.60 -5.84
C SER A 5 -4.71 24.85 -4.43
N ARG A 6 -5.56 25.44 -3.60
CA ARG A 6 -5.38 25.53 -2.15
C ARG A 6 -5.39 24.11 -1.58
N ASN A 7 -4.22 23.61 -1.22
CA ASN A 7 -4.08 22.39 -0.41
C ASN A 7 -4.68 22.64 0.98
N PRO A 8 -5.60 21.78 1.48
CA PRO A 8 -5.99 21.83 2.89
C PRO A 8 -4.85 21.28 3.78
N PRO A 9 -4.58 21.90 4.95
CA PRO A 9 -3.43 21.56 5.80
C PRO A 9 -3.55 20.21 6.54
N ASN A 10 -4.55 19.38 6.23
CA ASN A 10 -4.71 18.02 6.77
C ASN A 10 -5.30 17.05 5.72
N GLY A 11 -4.98 17.25 4.44
CA GLY A 11 -5.59 16.57 3.29
C GLY A 11 -5.27 15.08 3.17
N GLY A 12 -6.20 14.24 3.64
CA GLY A 12 -6.40 12.92 3.03
C GLY A 12 -6.90 13.08 1.58
N PRO A 13 -6.64 12.12 0.69
CA PRO A 13 -7.15 12.17 -0.69
C PRO A 13 -8.68 12.25 -0.70
N ASP A 14 -9.26 13.01 -1.63
CA ASP A 14 -10.71 13.08 -1.92
C ASP A 14 -11.16 11.72 -2.48
N LEU A 15 -11.34 10.76 -1.58
CA LEU A 15 -11.72 9.39 -1.92
C LEU A 15 -13.23 9.29 -1.97
N THR A 16 -13.75 8.78 -3.09
CA THR A 16 -15.15 8.39 -3.22
C THR A 16 -15.49 7.33 -2.17
N THR A 17 -16.73 7.27 -1.67
CA THR A 17 -17.20 6.27 -0.69
C THR A 17 -16.83 4.83 -1.08
N LYS A 18 -16.84 4.53 -2.38
CA LYS A 18 -16.41 3.22 -2.93
C LYS A 18 -14.92 2.96 -2.72
N GLN A 19 -14.06 3.96 -2.94
CA GLN A 19 -12.62 3.84 -2.72
C GLN A 19 -12.33 3.69 -1.23
N GLN A 20 -13.01 4.45 -0.37
CA GLN A 20 -12.89 4.30 1.09
C GLN A 20 -13.25 2.88 1.54
N ALA A 21 -14.33 2.30 1.01
CA ALA A 21 -14.73 0.92 1.31
C ALA A 21 -13.69 -0.12 0.86
N VAL A 22 -13.10 0.05 -0.34
CA VAL A 22 -12.02 -0.83 -0.83
C VAL A 22 -10.80 -0.78 0.10
N LEU A 23 -10.38 0.41 0.52
CA LEU A 23 -9.23 0.58 1.41
C LEU A 23 -9.53 0.05 2.83
N ALA A 24 -10.78 0.17 3.30
CA ALA A 24 -11.27 -0.43 4.53
C ALA A 24 -11.22 -1.95 4.49
N ALA A 25 -11.73 -2.54 3.41
CA ALA A 25 -11.61 -3.96 3.16
C ALA A 25 -10.14 -4.41 3.10
N GLY A 26 -9.26 -3.64 2.44
CA GLY A 26 -7.81 -3.91 2.40
C GLY A 26 -7.15 -3.94 3.79
N LYS A 27 -7.49 -2.99 4.67
CA LYS A 27 -6.98 -2.96 6.05
C LYS A 27 -7.46 -4.15 6.88
N LEU A 28 -8.74 -4.49 6.78
CA LEU A 28 -9.31 -5.68 7.45
C LEU A 28 -8.70 -6.97 6.91
N ARG A 29 -8.52 -7.07 5.59
CA ARG A 29 -7.89 -8.21 4.91
C ARG A 29 -6.46 -8.44 5.41
N ARG A 30 -5.66 -7.39 5.57
CA ARG A 30 -4.30 -7.50 6.15
C ARG A 30 -4.30 -7.95 7.60
N LEU A 31 -5.21 -7.40 8.41
CA LEU A 31 -5.36 -7.83 9.82
C LEU A 31 -5.77 -9.30 9.90
N PHE A 32 -6.71 -9.71 9.05
CA PHE A 32 -7.17 -11.09 8.94
C PHE A 32 -6.02 -12.03 8.56
N TYR A 33 -5.25 -11.72 7.51
CA TYR A 33 -4.09 -12.53 7.12
C TYR A 33 -3.03 -12.58 8.22
N ALA A 34 -2.73 -11.44 8.86
CA ALA A 34 -1.77 -11.39 9.97
C ALA A 34 -2.18 -12.27 11.14
N ARG A 35 -3.48 -12.42 11.40
CA ARG A 35 -4.01 -13.17 12.54
C ARG A 35 -4.32 -14.64 12.25
N PHE A 36 -4.77 -14.96 11.04
CA PHE A 36 -5.34 -16.27 10.70
C PHE A 36 -4.57 -17.01 9.61
N LYS A 37 -3.74 -16.34 8.79
CA LYS A 37 -3.01 -16.97 7.68
C LYS A 37 -1.53 -16.56 7.64
N PRO A 38 -0.74 -16.87 8.68
CA PRO A 38 0.69 -16.57 8.70
C PRO A 38 1.44 -17.27 7.56
N GLU A 39 1.06 -18.50 7.20
CA GLU A 39 1.68 -19.24 6.08
C GLU A 39 1.50 -18.53 4.74
N TYR A 40 0.29 -18.00 4.48
CA TYR A 40 0.03 -17.21 3.27
C TYR A 40 0.91 -15.96 3.21
N ILE A 41 1.14 -15.30 4.35
CA ILE A 41 2.06 -14.16 4.42
C ILE A 41 3.47 -14.62 4.09
N THR A 42 3.96 -15.70 4.70
CA THR A 42 5.29 -16.23 4.44
C THR A 42 5.49 -16.57 2.95
N ASP A 43 4.55 -17.30 2.35
CA ASP A 43 4.58 -17.64 0.92
C ASP A 43 4.57 -16.39 0.03
N SER A 44 3.76 -15.40 0.38
CA SER A 44 3.70 -14.16 -0.39
C SER A 44 4.96 -13.31 -0.22
N LEU A 45 5.51 -13.25 0.99
CA LEU A 45 6.79 -12.59 1.27
C LEU A 45 7.95 -13.27 0.54
N GLN A 46 7.93 -14.59 0.37
CA GLN A 46 8.92 -15.31 -0.43
C GLN A 46 8.88 -14.95 -1.92
N ARG A 47 7.71 -14.56 -2.45
CA ARG A 47 7.56 -14.06 -3.83
C ARG A 47 7.79 -12.57 -3.96
N ARG A 48 7.81 -11.84 -2.83
CA ARG A 48 8.00 -10.40 -2.81
C ARG A 48 9.44 -10.06 -3.17
N ARG A 49 9.58 -9.12 -4.10
CA ARG A 49 10.87 -8.60 -4.58
C ARG A 49 10.87 -7.07 -4.54
N GLY A 50 12.05 -6.50 -4.64
CA GLY A 50 12.28 -5.07 -4.54
C GLY A 50 12.29 -4.56 -3.10
N GLU A 51 12.27 -3.24 -2.95
CA GLU A 51 12.46 -2.57 -1.66
C GLU A 51 11.52 -1.38 -1.47
N CYS A 52 11.40 -0.93 -0.22
CA CYS A 52 10.59 0.24 0.10
C CYS A 52 11.29 1.52 -0.36
N ILE A 53 10.84 2.08 -1.48
CA ILE A 53 11.33 3.37 -2.00
C ILE A 53 10.76 4.59 -1.25
N ARG A 54 10.14 4.41 -0.08
CA ARG A 54 9.59 5.49 0.74
C ARG A 54 8.61 6.42 0.01
N CYS A 55 7.78 5.84 -0.87
CA CYS A 55 6.77 6.59 -1.64
C CYS A 55 5.62 7.18 -0.80
N GLY A 56 5.47 6.79 0.46
CA GLY A 56 4.45 7.30 1.39
C GLY A 56 3.00 6.84 1.11
N ALA A 57 2.73 6.18 -0.02
CA ALA A 57 1.38 5.79 -0.42
C ALA A 57 0.72 4.80 0.54
N CYS A 58 1.47 3.82 1.05
CA CYS A 58 0.97 2.87 2.05
C CYS A 58 0.64 3.53 3.40
N CYS A 59 1.31 4.64 3.74
CA CYS A 59 1.05 5.41 4.97
C CYS A 59 -0.14 6.36 4.85
N LYS A 60 -0.62 6.61 3.62
CA LYS A 60 -1.82 7.41 3.33
C LYS A 60 -3.04 6.52 3.01
N LEU A 61 -2.90 5.22 3.18
CA LEU A 61 -3.94 4.27 2.82
C LEU A 61 -5.11 4.41 3.81
N MET A 62 -6.29 4.81 3.29
CA MET A 62 -7.51 5.17 4.03
C MET A 62 -7.42 6.47 4.85
N TYR A 63 -6.41 6.64 5.68
CA TYR A 63 -6.16 7.87 6.43
C TYR A 63 -4.66 8.20 6.41
N ALA A 64 -4.35 9.49 6.46
CA ALA A 64 -2.96 9.93 6.61
C ALA A 64 -2.43 9.49 7.98
N CYS A 65 -1.40 8.65 8.00
CA CYS A 65 -0.75 8.23 9.24
C CYS A 65 -0.18 9.47 9.96
N PRO A 66 -0.52 9.71 11.24
CA PRO A 66 -0.03 10.88 11.98
C PRO A 66 1.49 10.85 12.22
N PHE A 67 2.12 9.69 12.03
CA PHE A 67 3.58 9.53 12.16
C PHE A 67 4.33 9.68 10.82
N LEU A 68 3.61 9.97 9.74
CA LEU A 68 4.20 10.25 8.43
C LEU A 68 4.74 11.68 8.45
N ASN A 69 6.06 11.82 8.35
CA ASN A 69 6.69 13.09 8.08
C ASN A 69 6.82 13.24 6.55
N ASN A 70 6.24 14.33 6.04
CA ASN A 70 6.19 14.62 4.60
C ASN A 70 7.55 15.05 4.01
N GLY A 71 8.63 15.06 4.80
CA GLY A 71 9.99 15.28 4.31
C GLY A 71 10.06 16.46 3.32
N ASN A 72 10.58 16.19 2.14
CA ASN A 72 10.68 17.12 1.01
C ASN A 72 9.58 16.93 -0.06
N GLY A 73 8.48 16.24 0.26
CA GLY A 73 7.38 15.93 -0.67
C GLY A 73 7.67 14.80 -1.67
N VAL A 74 8.93 14.38 -1.82
CA VAL A 74 9.35 13.28 -2.69
C VAL A 74 9.62 12.01 -1.88
N THR A 75 10.34 12.12 -0.78
CA THR A 75 10.68 11.00 0.10
C THR A 75 9.99 11.18 1.45
N TYR A 76 9.20 10.19 1.84
CA TYR A 76 8.46 10.22 3.11
C TYR A 76 9.23 9.46 4.19
N THR A 77 9.28 10.02 5.40
CA THR A 77 9.95 9.39 6.55
C THR A 77 8.93 9.05 7.63
N CYS A 78 9.08 7.87 8.24
CA CYS A 78 8.27 7.46 9.37
C CYS A 78 8.99 7.84 10.66
N VAL A 79 8.42 8.75 11.44
CA VAL A 79 9.03 9.21 12.71
C VAL A 79 9.15 8.07 13.72
N LYS A 80 8.25 7.08 13.65
CA LYS A 80 8.27 5.87 14.48
C LYS A 80 8.79 4.64 13.73
N HIS A 81 9.81 4.80 12.89
CA HIS A 81 10.40 3.68 12.13
C HIS A 81 10.70 2.41 12.97
N PRO A 82 11.25 2.48 14.19
CA PRO A 82 11.50 1.27 14.99
C PRO A 82 10.23 0.60 15.53
N LYS A 83 9.12 1.34 15.70
CA LYS A 83 7.85 0.85 16.26
C LYS A 83 6.77 0.67 15.19
N HIS A 84 7.14 0.18 14.00
CA HIS A 84 6.15 -0.17 12.98
C HIS A 84 5.14 -1.19 13.51
N PHE A 85 3.85 -0.89 13.36
CA PHE A 85 2.80 -1.89 13.55
C PHE A 85 3.02 -3.07 12.60
N VAL A 86 2.61 -4.27 13.02
CA VAL A 86 2.75 -5.50 12.23
C VAL A 86 2.19 -5.32 10.81
N THR A 87 1.03 -4.65 10.69
CA THR A 87 0.39 -4.32 9.41
C THR A 87 1.26 -3.48 8.48
N CYS A 88 2.09 -2.57 9.02
CA CYS A 88 3.03 -1.78 8.23
C CYS A 88 4.26 -2.59 7.82
N ARG A 89 4.69 -3.57 8.64
CA ARG A 89 5.88 -4.41 8.36
C ARG A 89 5.60 -5.46 7.29
N ILE A 90 4.40 -6.05 7.32
CA ILE A 90 4.00 -7.08 6.35
C ILE A 90 3.56 -6.48 5.02
N PHE A 91 3.34 -5.17 4.92
CA PHE A 91 2.92 -4.52 3.68
C PHE A 91 4.07 -4.45 2.65
N PRO A 92 3.79 -4.66 1.35
CA PRO A 92 2.56 -5.26 0.82
C PRO A 92 2.54 -6.76 1.14
N VAL A 93 1.35 -7.28 1.50
CA VAL A 93 1.15 -8.72 1.72
C VAL A 93 1.00 -9.42 0.37
N ASP A 94 0.22 -8.86 -0.55
CA ASP A 94 -0.07 -9.45 -1.86
C ASP A 94 -0.21 -8.38 -2.96
N GLU A 95 -0.48 -8.81 -4.19
CA GLU A 95 -0.70 -7.93 -5.33
C GLU A 95 -1.94 -7.03 -5.15
N SER A 96 -2.91 -7.46 -4.36
CA SER A 96 -4.10 -6.67 -4.04
C SER A 96 -3.75 -5.45 -3.19
N ASP A 97 -2.77 -5.58 -2.28
CA ASP A 97 -2.25 -4.45 -1.52
C ASP A 97 -1.56 -3.40 -2.40
N LEU A 98 -0.93 -3.83 -3.49
CA LEU A 98 -0.37 -2.91 -4.49
C LEU A 98 -1.50 -2.17 -5.21
N ARG A 99 -2.57 -2.87 -5.62
CA ARG A 99 -3.75 -2.25 -6.25
C ARG A 99 -4.44 -1.23 -5.34
N ASP A 100 -4.65 -1.57 -4.07
CA ASP A 100 -5.22 -0.65 -3.07
C ASP A 100 -4.38 0.63 -2.95
N ARG A 101 -3.06 0.47 -3.01
CA ARG A 101 -2.10 1.58 -2.93
C ARG A 101 -2.05 2.41 -4.22
N ASP A 102 -2.26 1.80 -5.38
CA ASP A 102 -2.32 2.51 -6.67
C ASP A 102 -3.59 3.35 -6.80
N ILE A 103 -4.67 3.02 -6.08
CA ILE A 103 -5.85 3.90 -5.97
C ILE A 103 -5.48 5.23 -5.29
N ILE A 104 -4.57 5.20 -4.31
CA ILE A 104 -4.15 6.39 -3.55
C ILE A 104 -3.08 7.20 -4.28
N ALA A 105 -2.13 6.53 -4.92
CA ALA A 105 -1.00 7.17 -5.56
C ALA A 105 -0.70 6.52 -6.92
N PRO A 106 -1.58 6.71 -7.92
CA PRO A 106 -1.43 6.08 -9.24
C PRO A 106 -0.17 6.56 -9.96
N GLU A 107 0.25 7.81 -9.73
CA GLU A 107 1.41 8.41 -10.40
C GLU A 107 2.76 7.96 -9.83
N ARG A 108 2.78 7.37 -8.63
CA ARG A 108 4.01 6.90 -7.98
C ARG A 108 4.04 5.39 -8.10
N LYS A 109 5.09 4.73 -8.60
CA LYS A 109 5.16 3.25 -8.55
C LYS A 109 5.60 2.75 -7.16
N CYS A 110 5.13 1.57 -6.75
CA CYS A 110 5.68 0.90 -5.58
C CYS A 110 7.01 0.24 -5.95
N GLY A 111 8.01 0.29 -5.07
CA GLY A 111 9.26 -0.43 -5.28
C GLY A 111 9.13 -1.95 -5.09
N PHE A 112 8.08 -2.39 -4.39
CA PHE A 112 7.76 -3.80 -4.24
C PHE A 112 6.96 -4.32 -5.42
N HIS A 113 7.27 -5.54 -5.85
CA HIS A 113 6.51 -6.32 -6.81
C HIS A 113 6.50 -7.80 -6.39
N PHE A 114 5.60 -8.59 -6.99
CA PHE A 114 5.48 -10.02 -6.71
C PHE A 114 5.80 -10.82 -7.95
N GLU A 115 6.64 -11.84 -7.79
CA GLU A 115 6.86 -12.82 -8.84
C GLU A 115 5.62 -13.73 -9.00
N PRO A 116 5.28 -14.10 -10.25
CA PRO A 116 4.20 -15.02 -10.51
C PRO A 116 4.51 -16.37 -9.86
N ASP A 117 3.59 -16.85 -9.04
CA ASP A 117 3.70 -18.19 -8.47
C ASP A 117 3.68 -19.23 -9.61
N GLY A 118 4.80 -19.93 -9.80
CA GLY A 118 4.91 -21.01 -10.78
C GLY A 118 3.86 -22.11 -10.60
N ARG A 119 3.23 -22.20 -9.42
CA ARG A 119 2.11 -23.13 -9.14
C ARG A 119 0.76 -22.66 -9.69
N ARG A 120 0.62 -21.41 -10.15
CA ARG A 120 -0.59 -20.86 -10.80
C ARG A 120 -0.50 -20.73 -12.33
N ARG A 121 0.32 -21.53 -13.00
CA ARG A 121 0.18 -21.72 -14.46
C ARG A 121 -0.89 -22.76 -14.77
N LYS A 122 -2.17 -22.41 -14.62
CA LYS A 122 -3.22 -23.00 -15.46
C LYS A 122 -4.17 -21.91 -15.94
N HIS A 123 -4.11 -21.69 -17.25
CA HIS A 123 -5.17 -21.14 -18.09
C HIS A 123 -5.26 -19.62 -18.25
N ARG A 124 -4.45 -19.05 -19.16
CA ARG A 124 -4.97 -18.33 -20.35
C ARG A 124 -3.83 -18.07 -21.35
N SER A 125 -3.75 -18.90 -22.39
CA SER A 125 -3.05 -18.55 -23.63
C SER A 125 -4.09 -17.88 -24.53
N PRO A 126 -3.86 -16.67 -25.06
CA PRO A 126 -4.55 -16.25 -26.27
C PRO A 126 -3.89 -16.99 -27.45
N ARG A 127 -4.72 -17.64 -28.27
CA ARG A 127 -4.38 -18.06 -29.64
C ARG A 127 -4.34 -16.83 -30.53
#